data_AF-A0A942AMF3-F1
#
_entry.id   AF-A0A942AMF3-F1
#
_cell.length_a   1.000
_cell.length_b   1.000
_cell.length_c   1.000
_cell.angle_alpha   90.00
_cell.angle_beta   90.00
_cell.angle_gamma   90.00
#
_symmetry.space_group_name_H-M   'P 1'
#
loop_
_entity.id
_entity.type
_entity.pdbx_description
1 polymer ?
#
loop_
_entity_poly.entity_id
_entity_poly.type
_entity_poly.pdbx_seq_one_letter_code
_entity_poly.pdbx_strand_id
1 'polypeptide(L)'
;MPPYKYYLALNIFFNILASVLTLFSFALIIPILEILFKLKQASYTFMEWGSGSIKDVVINNFYYYITTIIDEKGAGFALLILGVFLMVMTFFKTAATYLSSYFMIPLRSGIVRDIRNYVYEKVVSLPIGFFTSEKKGDVMARMSGDVGEIENSIMASLDMMFKNPIMIIVCLATMFAISWQLTLFVLILLPTAGYIMGQVGKKL
;
A
#
# COMPACT_ATOMS: atom_id res chain seq x y z
N MET A 1 16.63 -13.04 16.74
CA MET A 1 15.31 -12.75 16.15
C MET A 1 14.21 -13.72 16.62
N PRO A 2 13.88 -13.75 17.92
CA PRO A 2 12.49 -14.02 18.32
C PRO A 2 12.07 -13.09 19.48
N PRO A 3 11.28 -12.03 19.20
CA PRO A 3 9.85 -12.05 19.53
C PRO A 3 8.92 -11.32 18.51
N TYR A 4 9.43 -10.87 17.36
CA TYR A 4 8.68 -9.96 16.45
C TYR A 4 7.89 -10.61 15.31
N LYS A 5 7.95 -11.95 15.15
CA LYS A 5 7.32 -12.65 14.00
C LYS A 5 5.80 -12.48 13.94
N TYR A 6 5.13 -12.46 15.09
CA TYR A 6 3.68 -12.25 15.17
C TYR A 6 3.27 -10.84 14.72
N TYR A 7 3.98 -9.81 15.23
CA TYR A 7 3.78 -8.42 14.82
C TYR A 7 4.04 -8.20 13.34
N LEU A 8 5.06 -8.87 12.79
CA LEU A 8 5.34 -8.84 11.37
C LEU A 8 4.22 -9.49 10.54
N ALA A 9 3.73 -10.67 10.94
CA ALA A 9 2.64 -11.35 10.25
C ALA A 9 1.34 -10.52 10.25
N LEU A 10 0.99 -9.91 11.39
CA LEU A 10 -0.14 -8.98 11.51
C LEU A 10 0.05 -7.74 10.63
N ASN A 11 1.22 -7.13 10.64
CA ASN A 11 1.52 -5.98 9.78
C ASN A 11 1.32 -6.33 8.30
N ILE A 12 1.83 -7.48 7.85
CA ILE A 12 1.68 -7.95 6.47
C ILE A 12 0.20 -8.18 6.14
N PHE A 13 -0.54 -8.86 7.03
CA PHE A 13 -1.97 -9.09 6.85
C PHE A 13 -2.77 -7.79 6.70
N PHE A 14 -2.55 -6.81 7.60
CA PHE A 14 -3.24 -5.52 7.52
C PHE A 14 -2.82 -4.68 6.31
N ASN A 15 -1.56 -4.78 5.86
CA ASN A 15 -1.11 -4.14 4.63
C ASN A 15 -1.79 -4.74 3.39
N ILE A 16 -1.92 -6.07 3.33
CA ILE A 16 -2.64 -6.74 2.24
C ILE A 16 -4.11 -6.29 2.25
N LEU A 17 -4.76 -6.33 3.41
CA LEU A 17 -6.16 -5.89 3.55
C LEU A 17 -6.35 -4.43 3.12
N ALA A 18 -5.48 -3.52 3.57
CA ALA A 18 -5.51 -2.11 3.19
C ALA A 18 -5.30 -1.91 1.68
N SER A 19 -4.42 -2.71 1.06
CA SER A 19 -4.16 -2.67 -0.38
C SER A 19 -5.37 -3.14 -1.18
N VAL A 20 -6.01 -4.24 -0.76
CA VAL A 20 -7.25 -4.73 -1.38
C VAL A 20 -8.37 -3.70 -1.25
N LEU A 21 -8.59 -3.15 -0.06
CA LEU A 21 -9.61 -2.11 0.16
C LEU A 21 -9.34 -0.86 -0.68
N THR A 22 -8.08 -0.50 -0.89
CA THR A 22 -7.69 0.60 -1.79
C THR A 22 -8.13 0.35 -3.23
N LEU A 23 -7.94 -0.86 -3.74
CA LEU A 23 -8.35 -1.22 -5.10
C LEU A 23 -9.87 -1.20 -5.25
N PHE A 24 -10.60 -1.71 -4.25
CA PHE A 24 -12.06 -1.64 -4.23
C PHE A 24 -12.55 -0.19 -4.21
N SER A 25 -11.96 0.69 -3.40
CA SER A 25 -12.30 2.12 -3.39
C SER A 25 -12.11 2.76 -4.76
N PHE A 26 -11.03 2.44 -5.48
CA PHE A 26 -10.82 2.95 -6.85
C PHE A 26 -11.82 2.37 -7.85
N ALA A 27 -12.11 1.06 -7.77
CA ALA A 27 -13.06 0.42 -8.66
C ALA A 27 -14.47 1.04 -8.55
N LEU A 28 -14.87 1.48 -7.36
CA LEU A 28 -16.16 2.15 -7.12
C LEU A 28 -16.27 3.54 -7.74
N ILE A 29 -15.17 4.19 -8.09
CA ILE A 29 -15.21 5.48 -8.78
C ILE A 29 -15.76 5.33 -10.20
N ILE A 30 -15.49 4.20 -10.86
CA ILE A 30 -15.94 3.92 -12.23
C ILE A 30 -17.47 4.04 -12.37
N PRO A 31 -18.30 3.30 -11.60
CA PRO A 31 -19.76 3.42 -11.71
C PRO A 31 -20.25 4.82 -11.30
N ILE A 32 -19.61 5.50 -10.34
CA ILE A 32 -19.97 6.88 -9.98
C ILE A 32 -19.80 7.82 -11.19
N LEU A 33 -18.67 7.72 -11.88
CA LEU A 33 -18.41 8.53 -13.08
C LEU A 33 -19.35 8.15 -14.23
N GLU A 34 -19.62 6.86 -14.44
CA GLU A 34 -20.54 6.39 -15.48
C GLU A 34 -21.96 6.92 -15.26
N ILE A 35 -22.45 6.97 -14.00
CA ILE A 35 -23.76 7.55 -13.66
C ILE A 35 -23.76 9.06 -13.84
N LEU A 36 -22.71 9.74 -13.36
CA LEU A 36 -22.61 11.21 -13.39
C LEU A 36 -22.56 11.75 -14.83
N PHE A 37 -21.80 11.09 -15.70
CA PHE A 37 -21.64 11.49 -17.11
C PHE A 37 -22.58 10.76 -18.07
N LYS A 38 -23.45 9.86 -17.56
CA LYS A 38 -24.37 9.05 -18.37
C LYS A 38 -23.67 8.29 -19.51
N LEU A 39 -22.49 7.74 -19.23
CA LEU A 39 -21.59 7.15 -20.24
C LEU A 39 -22.10 5.81 -20.80
N LYS A 40 -23.00 5.13 -20.10
CA LYS A 40 -23.59 3.86 -20.55
C LYS A 40 -25.11 3.87 -20.44
N GLN A 41 -25.76 3.50 -21.54
CA GLN A 41 -27.18 3.15 -21.64
C GLN A 41 -27.37 1.64 -21.81
N ALA A 42 -26.50 0.83 -21.19
CA ALA A 42 -26.59 -0.62 -21.29
C ALA A 42 -27.67 -1.14 -20.32
N SER A 43 -28.64 -1.88 -20.85
CA SER A 43 -29.57 -2.67 -20.03
C SER A 43 -28.85 -3.94 -19.58
N TYR A 44 -28.43 -3.96 -18.32
CA TYR A 44 -27.88 -5.16 -17.70
C TYR A 44 -29.03 -6.09 -17.30
N THR A 45 -28.85 -7.39 -17.49
CA THR A 45 -29.82 -8.42 -17.07
C THR A 45 -29.21 -9.26 -15.96
N PHE A 46 -29.97 -9.64 -14.95
CA PHE A 46 -29.47 -10.55 -13.91
C PHE A 46 -28.92 -11.84 -14.53
N MET A 47 -27.70 -12.22 -14.12
CA MET A 47 -27.01 -13.40 -14.60
C MET A 47 -26.88 -14.41 -13.46
N GLU A 48 -27.40 -15.63 -13.65
CA GLU A 48 -27.34 -16.68 -12.63
C GLU A 48 -25.89 -17.13 -12.35
N TRP A 49 -25.65 -17.52 -11.10
CA TRP A 49 -24.35 -18.00 -10.64
C TRP A 49 -23.99 -19.29 -11.40
N GLY A 50 -22.95 -19.24 -12.23
CA GLY A 50 -22.46 -20.38 -13.02
C GLY A 50 -22.73 -20.31 -14.53
N SER A 51 -23.47 -19.32 -14.99
CA SER A 51 -23.78 -19.14 -16.43
C SER A 51 -22.62 -18.58 -17.27
N GLY A 52 -21.52 -18.15 -16.63
CA GLY A 52 -20.35 -17.60 -17.32
C GLY A 52 -19.11 -17.46 -16.42
N SER A 53 -18.12 -16.69 -16.88
CA SER A 53 -16.93 -16.36 -16.08
C SER A 53 -17.35 -15.62 -14.81
N ILE A 54 -16.80 -16.04 -13.66
CA ILE A 54 -17.11 -15.45 -12.33
C ILE A 54 -16.96 -13.93 -12.37
N LYS A 55 -15.93 -13.42 -13.04
CA LYS A 55 -15.68 -11.98 -13.19
C LYS A 55 -16.84 -11.27 -13.89
N ASP A 56 -17.31 -11.82 -15.00
CA ASP A 56 -18.34 -11.20 -15.84
C ASP A 56 -19.71 -11.26 -15.13
N VAL A 57 -20.02 -12.37 -14.46
CA VAL A 57 -21.22 -12.51 -13.63
C VAL A 57 -21.24 -11.48 -12.51
N VAL A 58 -20.13 -11.32 -11.78
CA VAL A 58 -20.02 -10.37 -10.66
C VAL A 58 -20.16 -8.93 -11.14
N ILE A 59 -19.45 -8.55 -12.21
CA ILE A 59 -19.51 -7.20 -12.77
C ILE A 59 -20.93 -6.90 -13.28
N ASN A 60 -21.52 -7.81 -14.05
CA ASN A 60 -22.85 -7.63 -14.62
C ASN A 60 -23.93 -7.53 -13.53
N ASN A 61 -23.91 -8.41 -12.52
CA ASN A 61 -24.86 -8.35 -11.42
C ASN A 61 -24.69 -7.07 -10.58
N PHE A 62 -23.46 -6.60 -10.38
CA PHE A 62 -23.22 -5.31 -9.71
C PHE A 62 -23.87 -4.16 -10.48
N TYR A 63 -23.65 -4.05 -11.79
CA TYR A 63 -24.27 -3.01 -12.61
C TYR A 63 -25.79 -3.16 -12.70
N TYR A 64 -26.33 -4.38 -12.75
CA TYR A 64 -27.76 -4.64 -12.68
C TYR A 64 -28.40 -4.00 -11.45
N TYR A 65 -27.86 -4.25 -10.25
CA TYR A 65 -28.40 -3.65 -9.03
C TYR A 65 -28.32 -2.12 -9.04
N ILE A 66 -27.24 -1.55 -9.59
CA ILE A 66 -27.11 -0.09 -9.73
C ILE A 66 -28.17 0.46 -10.67
N THR A 67 -28.38 -0.16 -11.83
CA THR A 67 -29.42 0.25 -12.79
C THR A 67 -30.82 0.13 -12.19
N THR A 68 -31.14 -0.95 -11.49
CA THR A 68 -32.43 -1.09 -10.79
C THR A 68 -32.65 0.02 -9.76
N ILE A 69 -31.62 0.38 -8.97
CA ILE A 69 -31.73 1.49 -8.01
C ILE A 69 -31.95 2.83 -8.72
N ILE A 70 -31.33 3.03 -9.89
CA ILE A 70 -31.52 4.23 -10.71
C ILE A 70 -32.95 4.31 -11.24
N ASP A 71 -33.50 3.19 -11.71
CA ASP A 71 -34.85 3.13 -12.28
C ASP A 71 -35.93 3.31 -11.20
N GLU A 72 -35.75 2.76 -10.00
CA GLU A 72 -36.72 2.87 -8.91
C GLU A 72 -36.65 4.20 -8.15
N LYS A 73 -35.45 4.73 -7.88
CA LYS A 73 -35.21 5.85 -6.94
C LYS A 73 -34.45 7.03 -7.53
N GLY A 74 -34.05 6.93 -8.80
CA GLY A 74 -33.31 7.98 -9.51
C GLY A 74 -31.79 7.93 -9.29
N ALA A 75 -31.06 8.53 -10.22
CA ALA A 75 -29.60 8.56 -10.23
C ALA A 75 -28.99 9.24 -8.98
N GLY A 76 -29.65 10.26 -8.43
CA GLY A 76 -29.17 10.96 -7.23
C GLY A 76 -29.11 10.06 -6.00
N PHE A 77 -30.10 9.17 -5.82
CA PHE A 77 -30.13 8.23 -4.70
C PHE A 77 -29.09 7.12 -4.86
N ALA A 78 -28.90 6.62 -6.09
CA ALA A 78 -27.84 5.64 -6.40
C ALA A 78 -26.44 6.21 -6.11
N LEU A 79 -26.19 7.46 -6.50
CA LEU A 79 -24.94 8.17 -6.21
C LEU A 79 -24.73 8.35 -4.70
N LEU A 80 -25.78 8.66 -3.94
CA LEU A 80 -25.68 8.78 -2.48
C LEU A 80 -25.30 7.44 -1.84
N ILE A 81 -25.96 6.34 -2.23
CA ILE A 81 -25.62 4.99 -1.73
C ILE A 81 -24.17 4.64 -2.04
N LEU A 82 -23.74 4.82 -3.29
CA LEU A 82 -22.36 4.55 -3.70
C LEU A 82 -21.37 5.45 -2.95
N GLY A 83 -21.72 6.71 -2.70
CA GLY A 83 -20.91 7.66 -1.93
C GLY A 83 -20.76 7.25 -0.46
N VAL A 84 -21.84 6.85 0.20
CA VAL A 84 -21.81 6.34 1.58
C VAL A 84 -21.03 5.04 1.65
N PHE A 85 -21.21 4.14 0.69
CA PHE A 85 -20.44 2.90 0.60
C PHE A 85 -18.94 3.18 0.44
N LEU A 86 -18.57 4.12 -0.44
CA LEU A 86 -17.18 4.56 -0.62
C LEU A 86 -16.61 5.18 0.66
N MET A 87 -17.40 5.99 1.38
CA MET A 87 -17.00 6.58 2.67
C MET A 87 -16.68 5.49 3.70
N VAL A 88 -17.57 4.51 3.86
CA VAL A 88 -17.37 3.37 4.78
C VAL A 88 -16.15 2.55 4.37
N MET A 89 -16.00 2.24 3.08
CA MET A 89 -14.83 1.47 2.59
C MET A 89 -13.52 2.24 2.80
N THR A 90 -13.51 3.55 2.59
CA THR A 90 -12.34 4.40 2.82
C THR A 90 -12.00 4.47 4.31
N PHE A 91 -13.00 4.49 5.19
CA PHE A 91 -12.80 4.38 6.63
C PHE A 91 -12.14 3.06 7.01
N PHE A 92 -12.64 1.92 6.52
CA PHE A 92 -12.02 0.61 6.76
C PHE A 92 -10.60 0.51 6.20
N LYS A 93 -10.35 1.04 5.00
CA LYS A 93 -9.01 1.14 4.41
C LYS A 93 -8.07 1.90 5.33
N THR A 94 -8.52 3.05 5.85
CA THR A 94 -7.71 3.91 6.71
C THR A 94 -7.44 3.22 8.04
N ALA A 95 -8.45 2.57 8.62
CA ALA A 95 -8.31 1.77 9.84
C ALA A 95 -7.32 0.61 9.67
N ALA A 96 -7.39 -0.14 8.56
CA ALA A 96 -6.45 -1.21 8.25
C ALA A 96 -5.01 -0.68 8.07
N THR A 97 -4.86 0.47 7.40
CA THR A 97 -3.55 1.13 7.24
C THR A 97 -2.97 1.60 8.57
N TYR A 98 -3.83 2.10 9.45
CA TYR A 98 -3.46 2.51 10.80
C TYR A 98 -3.02 1.30 11.65
N LEU A 99 -3.79 0.20 11.63
CA LEU A 99 -3.43 -1.03 12.34
C LEU A 99 -2.13 -1.63 11.83
N SER A 100 -1.93 -1.66 10.51
CA SER A 100 -0.66 -2.05 9.90
C SER A 100 0.50 -1.24 10.51
N SER A 101 0.38 0.09 10.51
CA SER A 101 1.38 0.99 11.10
C SER A 101 1.59 0.72 12.60
N TYR A 102 0.53 0.47 13.35
CA TYR A 102 0.58 0.17 14.77
C TYR A 102 1.41 -1.10 15.07
N PHE A 103 1.16 -2.20 14.35
CA PHE A 103 1.93 -3.44 14.52
C PHE A 103 3.39 -3.31 14.03
N MET A 104 3.68 -2.29 13.21
CA MET A 104 5.04 -1.99 12.75
C MET A 104 5.90 -1.30 13.82
N ILE A 105 5.30 -0.48 14.68
CA ILE A 105 6.02 0.28 15.73
C ILE A 105 6.85 -0.62 16.66
N PRO A 106 6.33 -1.70 17.27
CA PRO A 106 7.13 -2.54 18.16
C PRO A 106 8.27 -3.27 17.42
N LEU A 107 8.07 -3.64 16.15
CA LEU A 107 9.13 -4.21 15.31
C LEU A 107 10.24 -3.19 15.08
N ARG A 108 9.88 -1.96 14.70
CA ARG A 108 10.79 -0.83 14.50
C ARG A 108 11.62 -0.53 15.74
N SER A 109 10.96 -0.22 16.85
CA SER A 109 11.62 0.10 18.12
C SER A 109 12.46 -1.06 18.67
N GLY A 110 12.02 -2.31 18.40
CA GLY A 110 12.78 -3.51 18.73
C GLY A 110 14.11 -3.59 17.99
N ILE A 111 14.08 -3.41 16.67
CA ILE A 111 15.28 -3.44 15.83
C ILE A 111 16.24 -2.32 16.20
N VAL A 112 15.74 -1.10 16.46
CA VAL A 112 16.55 0.03 16.94
C VAL A 112 17.29 -0.33 18.21
N ARG A 113 16.57 -0.88 19.20
CA ARG A 113 17.16 -1.23 20.49
C ARG A 113 18.27 -2.26 20.33
N ASP A 114 18.07 -3.26 19.46
CA ASP A 114 19.08 -4.28 19.20
C ASP A 114 20.33 -3.69 18.52
N ILE A 115 20.16 -2.75 17.57
CA ILE A 115 21.28 -2.01 16.95
C ILE A 115 22.04 -1.19 18.00
N ARG A 116 21.32 -0.45 18.85
CA ARG A 116 21.93 0.40 19.89
C ARG A 116 22.75 -0.44 20.87
N ASN A 117 22.23 -1.59 21.28
CA ASN A 117 22.94 -2.50 22.18
C ASN A 117 24.20 -3.07 21.52
N TYR A 118 24.14 -3.47 20.25
CA TYR A 118 25.30 -3.97 19.51
C TYR A 118 26.40 -2.91 19.36
N VAL A 119 26.02 -1.67 19.02
CA VAL A 119 26.96 -0.55 18.91
C VAL A 119 27.59 -0.25 20.27
N TYR A 120 26.79 -0.23 21.33
CA TYR A 120 27.26 0.04 22.69
C TYR A 120 28.26 -1.02 23.17
N GLU A 121 27.96 -2.31 23.00
CA GLU A 121 28.89 -3.40 23.32
C GLU A 121 30.22 -3.25 22.58
N LYS A 122 30.16 -2.90 21.28
CA LYS A 122 31.37 -2.74 20.48
C LYS A 122 32.23 -1.57 20.99
N VAL A 123 31.61 -0.45 21.34
CA VAL A 123 32.29 0.74 21.83
C VAL A 123 32.94 0.51 23.20
N VAL A 124 32.26 -0.21 24.09
CA VAL A 124 32.82 -0.57 25.42
C VAL A 124 33.99 -1.56 25.29
N SER A 125 34.03 -2.38 24.23
CA SER A 125 35.11 -3.34 23.98
C SER A 125 36.39 -2.75 23.34
N LEU A 126 36.40 -1.45 22.99
CA LEU A 126 37.55 -0.82 22.31
C LEU A 126 38.67 -0.41 23.29
N PRO A 127 39.95 -0.69 22.97
CA PRO A 127 41.08 -0.33 23.83
C PRO A 127 41.29 1.19 23.95
N ILE A 128 41.75 1.63 25.13
CA ILE A 128 41.90 3.04 25.54
C ILE A 128 42.78 3.88 24.59
N GLY A 129 43.68 3.26 23.82
CA GLY A 129 44.50 3.94 22.80
C GLY A 129 43.71 4.59 21.66
N PHE A 130 42.49 4.12 21.37
CA PHE A 130 41.61 4.71 20.36
C PHE A 130 40.98 6.04 20.82
N PHE A 131 40.74 6.18 22.13
CA PHE A 131 40.17 7.40 22.74
C PHE A 131 41.22 8.48 23.04
N THR A 132 42.50 8.18 22.76
CA THR A 132 43.64 9.09 23.01
C THR A 132 44.10 9.80 21.73
N SER A 133 43.79 9.26 20.54
CA SER A 133 44.20 9.80 19.24
C SER A 133 43.13 10.66 18.55
N GLU A 134 41.85 10.46 18.88
CA GLU A 134 40.72 11.23 18.33
C GLU A 134 40.19 12.27 19.32
N LYS A 135 39.77 13.45 18.83
CA LYS A 135 39.15 14.47 19.68
C LYS A 135 37.85 13.90 20.25
N LYS A 136 37.71 13.87 21.59
CA LYS A 136 36.51 13.37 22.30
C LYS A 136 35.17 13.89 21.75
N GLY A 137 35.16 15.07 21.11
CA GLY A 137 34.00 15.65 20.44
C GLY A 137 33.62 14.99 19.10
N ASP A 138 34.57 14.47 18.32
CA ASP A 138 34.28 13.80 17.03
C ASP A 138 33.63 12.44 17.25
N VAL A 139 34.07 11.72 18.29
CA VAL A 139 33.48 10.45 18.72
C VAL A 139 32.02 10.64 19.18
N MET A 140 31.73 11.73 19.91
CA MET A 140 30.36 12.06 20.35
C MET A 140 29.47 12.50 19.18
N ALA A 141 30.02 13.26 18.23
CA ALA A 141 29.29 13.68 17.03
C ALA A 141 28.88 12.47 16.17
N ARG A 142 29.77 11.49 15.95
CA ARG A 142 29.45 10.25 15.23
C ARG A 142 28.49 9.34 16.00
N MET A 143 28.62 9.28 17.32
CA MET A 143 27.73 8.48 18.18
C MET A 143 26.28 8.99 18.21
N SER A 144 26.08 10.31 18.17
CA SER A 144 24.73 10.88 18.27
C SER A 144 24.14 11.27 16.91
N GLY A 145 24.96 11.76 15.99
CA GLY A 145 24.56 12.18 14.65
C GLY A 145 24.38 10.99 13.72
N ASP A 146 25.49 10.30 13.40
CA ASP A 146 25.48 9.21 12.42
C ASP A 146 24.60 8.05 12.87
N VAL A 147 24.62 7.66 14.16
CA VAL A 147 23.76 6.59 14.68
C VAL A 147 22.28 6.96 14.58
N GLY A 148 21.92 8.22 14.83
CA GLY A 148 20.55 8.70 14.71
C GLY A 148 20.07 8.76 13.25
N GLU A 149 20.95 9.18 12.34
CA GLU A 149 20.65 9.20 10.90
C GLU A 149 20.53 7.78 10.34
N ILE A 150 21.40 6.86 10.78
CA ILE A 150 21.32 5.43 10.47
C ILE A 150 20.03 4.84 11.04
N GLU A 151 19.64 5.19 12.26
CA GLU A 151 18.37 4.76 12.87
C GLU A 151 17.19 5.16 11.99
N ASN A 152 17.08 6.45 11.66
CA ASN A 152 16.01 6.97 10.80
C ASN A 152 16.00 6.34 9.40
N SER A 153 17.17 6.18 8.79
CA SER A 153 17.32 5.58 7.45
C SER A 153 16.91 4.12 7.44
N ILE A 154 17.28 3.35 8.47
CA ILE A 154 16.87 1.95 8.64
C ILE A 154 15.36 1.88 8.90
N MET A 155 14.81 2.77 9.72
CA MET A 155 13.36 2.80 9.98
C MET A 155 12.55 3.08 8.71
N ALA A 156 12.96 4.08 7.92
CA ALA A 156 12.31 4.42 6.65
C ALA A 156 12.42 3.28 5.63
N SER A 157 13.61 2.68 5.52
CA SER A 157 13.87 1.57 4.61
C SER A 157 13.03 0.34 4.98
N LEU A 158 12.93 0.00 6.27
CA LEU A 158 12.09 -1.10 6.73
C LEU A 158 10.62 -0.85 6.37
N ASP A 159 10.10 0.36 6.61
CA ASP A 159 8.70 0.66 6.29
C ASP A 159 8.41 0.51 4.79
N MET A 160 9.28 1.07 3.95
CA MET A 160 9.18 0.96 2.49
C MET A 160 9.32 -0.49 2.01
N MET A 161 10.22 -1.28 2.60
CA MET A 161 10.50 -2.66 2.19
C MET A 161 9.31 -3.59 2.44
N PHE A 162 8.48 -3.34 3.45
CA PHE A 162 7.29 -4.15 3.70
C PHE A 162 6.05 -3.59 2.99
N LYS A 163 5.80 -2.29 3.07
CA LYS A 163 4.56 -1.69 2.56
C LYS A 163 4.52 -1.64 1.03
N ASN A 164 5.59 -1.17 0.39
CA ASN A 164 5.57 -0.91 -1.05
C ASN A 164 5.48 -2.20 -1.88
N PRO A 165 6.28 -3.25 -1.60
CA PRO A 165 6.18 -4.50 -2.35
C PRO A 165 4.81 -5.18 -2.20
N ILE A 166 4.23 -5.18 -1.00
CA ILE A 166 2.89 -5.74 -0.78
C ILE A 166 1.86 -5.00 -1.64
N MET A 167 1.89 -3.67 -1.63
CA MET A 167 0.96 -2.87 -2.43
C MET A 167 1.13 -3.12 -3.93
N ILE A 168 2.38 -3.21 -4.41
CA ILE A 168 2.70 -3.49 -5.81
C ILE A 168 2.18 -4.89 -6.20
N ILE A 169 2.48 -5.91 -5.40
CA ILE A 169 2.07 -7.30 -5.67
C ILE A 169 0.55 -7.42 -5.72
N VAL A 170 -0.15 -6.86 -4.73
CA VAL A 170 -1.62 -6.91 -4.67
C VAL A 170 -2.22 -6.17 -5.87
N CYS A 171 -1.70 -4.99 -6.21
CA CYS A 171 -2.16 -4.22 -7.37
C CYS A 171 -1.96 -5.00 -8.68
N LEU A 172 -0.75 -5.52 -8.94
CA LEU A 172 -0.45 -6.30 -10.13
C LEU A 172 -1.31 -7.57 -10.21
N ALA A 173 -1.44 -8.30 -9.10
CA ALA A 173 -2.27 -9.51 -9.05
C ALA A 173 -3.72 -9.22 -9.42
N THR A 174 -4.29 -8.12 -8.92
CA THR A 174 -5.64 -7.69 -9.28
C THR A 174 -5.74 -7.26 -10.74
N MET A 175 -4.76 -6.53 -11.27
CA MET A 175 -4.74 -6.14 -12.68
C MET A 175 -4.70 -7.38 -13.59
N PHE A 176 -3.83 -8.35 -13.30
CA PHE A 176 -3.78 -9.61 -14.03
C PHE A 176 -5.09 -10.40 -13.94
N ALA A 177 -5.74 -10.41 -12.77
CA ALA A 177 -7.04 -11.07 -12.58
C ALA A 177 -8.17 -10.39 -13.38
N ILE A 178 -8.13 -9.06 -13.55
CA ILE A 178 -9.12 -8.33 -14.35
C ILE A 178 -8.85 -8.50 -15.85
N SER A 179 -7.64 -8.20 -16.33
CA SER A 179 -7.27 -8.40 -17.73
C SER A 179 -5.75 -8.51 -17.88
N TRP A 180 -5.31 -9.70 -18.28
CA TRP A 180 -3.89 -9.97 -18.50
C TRP A 180 -3.33 -9.22 -19.73
N GLN A 181 -4.15 -8.98 -20.77
CA GLN A 181 -3.71 -8.29 -21.98
C GLN A 181 -3.40 -6.81 -21.72
N LEU A 182 -4.32 -6.10 -21.04
CA LEU A 182 -4.11 -4.70 -20.64
C LEU A 182 -2.95 -4.56 -19.65
N THR A 183 -2.81 -5.52 -18.74
CA THR A 183 -1.73 -5.50 -17.75
C THR A 183 -0.35 -5.62 -18.41
N LEU A 184 -0.19 -6.53 -19.37
CA LEU A 184 1.07 -6.66 -20.13
C LEU A 184 1.43 -5.38 -20.89
N PHE A 185 0.43 -4.73 -21.50
CA PHE A 185 0.63 -3.45 -22.17
C PHE A 185 1.17 -2.38 -21.19
N VAL A 186 0.55 -2.24 -20.02
CA VAL A 186 1.00 -1.29 -18.98
C VAL A 186 2.39 -1.65 -18.44
N LEU A 187 2.69 -2.94 -18.28
CA LEU A 187 3.97 -3.42 -17.76
C LEU A 187 5.13 -3.12 -18.72
N ILE A 188 4.88 -3.04 -20.03
CA ILE A 188 5.87 -2.57 -21.02
C ILE A 188 5.95 -1.03 -21.03
N LEU A 189 4.83 -0.35 -20.83
CA LEU A 189 4.75 1.12 -20.89
C LEU A 189 5.37 1.80 -19.65
N LEU A 190 5.25 1.21 -18.45
CA LEU A 190 5.80 1.78 -17.23
C LEU A 190 7.34 1.90 -17.24
N PRO A 191 8.11 0.86 -17.61
CA PRO A 191 9.56 0.96 -17.74
C PRO A 191 10.00 1.97 -18.80
N THR A 192 9.30 2.06 -19.93
CA THR A 192 9.65 3.01 -20.99
C THR A 192 9.39 4.45 -20.55
N ALA A 193 8.24 4.72 -19.92
CA ALA A 193 7.96 6.02 -19.31
C ALA A 193 8.95 6.36 -18.19
N GLY A 194 9.27 5.39 -17.33
CA GLY A 194 10.26 5.55 -16.27
C GLY A 194 11.67 5.82 -16.79
N TYR A 195 12.06 5.19 -17.91
CA TYR A 195 13.33 5.45 -18.57
C TYR A 195 13.40 6.88 -19.14
N ILE A 196 12.33 7.35 -19.77
CA ILE A 196 12.24 8.72 -20.30
C ILE A 196 12.28 9.74 -19.15
N MET A 197 11.50 9.53 -18.08
CA MET A 197 11.54 10.41 -16.90
C MET A 197 12.92 10.40 -16.25
N GLY A 198 13.58 9.24 -16.14
CA GLY A 198 14.93 9.13 -15.60
C GLY A 198 15.97 9.88 -16.43
N GLN A 199 15.82 9.90 -17.77
CA GLN A 199 16.65 10.71 -18.67
C GLN A 199 16.43 12.21 -18.46
N VAL A 200 15.18 12.65 -18.32
CA VAL A 200 14.84 14.07 -18.09
C VAL A 200 15.29 14.52 -16.71
N GLY A 201 15.08 13.70 -15.67
CA GLY A 201 15.48 14.00 -14.30
C GLY A 201 16.99 14.07 -14.09
N LYS A 202 17.80 13.40 -14.93
CA LYS A 202 19.26 13.55 -14.95
C LYS A 202 19.74 14.83 -15.65
N LYS A 203 18.86 15.50 -16.41
CA LYS A 203 19.16 16.74 -17.14
C LYS A 203 18.72 18.01 -16.40
N LEU A 204 18.03 17.85 -15.27
CA LEU A 204 17.69 18.91 -14.30
C LEU A 204 18.70 18.89 -13.15
#